data_AF-A0A6P7HS20-F1
#
_entry.id   AF-A0A6P7HS20-F1
#
_cell.length_a   1.000
_cell.length_b   1.000
_cell.length_c   1.000
_cell.angle_alpha   90.00
_cell.angle_beta   90.00
_cell.angle_gamma   90.00
#
_symmetry.space_group_name_H-M   'P 1'
#
loop_
_entity.id
_entity.type
_entity.pdbx_description
1 polymer ?
#
loop_
_entity_poly.entity_id
_entity_poly.type
_entity_poly.pdbx_seq_one_letter_code
_entity_poly.pdbx_strand_id
1 'polypeptide(L)'
;MALMEGLLKNIRLSDTKKNRRRTVRWMQKHGILRRTMKCAKCNRCMHLVTCHVKDGLWWVCKHHKSSPRSVRNGSIFNKSHITLIKWLEFMHRFAQGLRLKQLDMITEGIAASSRTLTRMAKVLRKVCIAALKRLRKRGMRIGGHHRFVVIDESKFAHKQKYHRGRCGNTWHRERQWVFGMLEVDGNSRRPILRLVRDRTRQTLIGKIRRHIRPRTSILTDEWRAYKGQLAKYGYGQYSVCHKKNFVNQETGAHTHHIERAWQNYKLEVWRQRGNRTPESLKLHLKMIEWHHWLGVRHYNGVLGRLFHDVKKQIK
;
A
#
# COMPACT_ATOMS: atom_id res chain seq x y z
N MET A 1 12.21 17.72 0.33
CA MET A 1 11.84 19.06 -0.20
C MET A 1 11.89 19.09 -1.73
N ALA A 2 13.06 18.96 -2.38
CA ALA A 2 13.22 19.10 -3.85
C ALA A 2 12.30 18.22 -4.75
N LEU A 3 12.00 16.98 -4.34
CA LEU A 3 11.10 16.09 -5.10
C LEU A 3 9.68 16.65 -5.18
N MET A 4 9.17 17.16 -4.05
CA MET A 4 7.79 17.65 -3.93
C MET A 4 7.61 18.95 -4.69
N GLU A 5 8.54 19.89 -4.52
CA GLU A 5 8.54 21.15 -5.27
C GLU A 5 8.62 20.91 -6.79
N GLY A 6 9.49 19.99 -7.22
CA GLY A 6 9.59 19.59 -8.61
C GLY A 6 8.29 19.00 -9.14
N LEU A 7 7.60 18.17 -8.35
CA LEU A 7 6.32 17.59 -8.71
C LEU A 7 5.23 18.66 -8.84
N LEU A 8 5.07 19.51 -7.83
CA LEU A 8 4.07 20.58 -7.82
C LEU A 8 4.28 21.57 -8.97
N LYS A 9 5.54 21.89 -9.29
CA LYS A 9 5.89 22.70 -10.47
C LYS A 9 5.41 22.06 -11.77
N ASN A 10 5.45 20.72 -11.91
CA ASN A 10 4.94 20.05 -13.11
C ASN A 10 3.41 19.94 -13.13
N ILE A 11 2.77 19.79 -11.96
CA ILE A 11 1.31 19.71 -11.82
C ILE A 11 0.65 21.04 -12.22
N ARG A 12 1.25 22.18 -11.83
CA ARG A 12 0.70 23.52 -12.12
C ARG A 12 0.94 23.99 -13.57
N LEU A 13 1.59 23.20 -14.41
CA LEU A 13 1.86 23.62 -15.79
C LEU A 13 0.58 23.60 -16.63
N SER A 14 0.36 24.65 -17.40
CA SER A 14 -0.61 24.65 -18.49
C SER A 14 -0.28 23.58 -19.52
N ASP A 15 -1.31 23.01 -20.16
CA ASP A 15 -1.15 21.88 -21.09
C ASP A 15 -0.63 22.32 -22.48
N THR A 16 0.64 22.74 -22.53
CA THR A 16 1.32 23.14 -23.76
C THR A 16 2.30 22.06 -24.25
N LYS A 17 2.62 22.06 -25.56
CA LYS A 17 3.62 21.12 -26.14
C LYS A 17 4.97 21.24 -25.42
N LYS A 18 5.40 22.46 -25.06
CA LYS A 18 6.63 22.72 -24.30
C LYS A 18 6.58 22.08 -22.91
N ASN A 19 5.48 22.25 -22.20
CA ASN A 19 5.30 21.72 -20.84
C ASN A 19 5.21 20.19 -20.81
N ARG A 20 4.52 19.55 -21.77
CA ARG A 20 4.50 18.08 -21.90
C ARG A 20 5.91 17.49 -22.02
N ARG A 21 6.77 18.10 -22.84
CA ARG A 21 8.18 17.69 -22.98
C ARG A 21 8.97 17.88 -21.69
N ARG A 22 8.74 18.99 -20.98
CA ARG A 22 9.36 19.27 -19.67
C ARG A 22 8.98 18.20 -18.66
N THR A 23 7.71 17.81 -18.59
CA THR A 23 7.22 16.74 -17.72
C THR A 23 7.90 15.41 -18.04
N VAL A 24 8.02 15.03 -19.32
CA VAL A 24 8.73 13.80 -19.72
C VAL A 24 10.18 13.82 -19.24
N ARG A 25 10.92 14.89 -19.52
CA ARG A 25 12.33 15.03 -19.10
C ARG A 25 12.47 14.99 -17.58
N TRP A 26 11.57 15.64 -16.84
CA TRP A 26 11.55 15.59 -15.38
C TRP A 26 11.29 14.16 -14.86
N MET A 27 10.35 13.44 -15.45
CA MET A 27 10.06 12.04 -15.09
C MET A 27 11.24 11.12 -15.41
N GLN A 28 11.94 11.35 -16.52
CA GLN A 28 13.18 10.66 -16.88
C GLN A 28 14.31 10.96 -15.88
N LYS A 29 14.48 12.21 -15.47
CA LYS A 29 15.44 12.62 -14.43
C LYS A 29 15.18 11.87 -13.12
N HIS A 30 13.91 11.68 -12.74
CA HIS A 30 13.55 10.98 -11.50
C HIS A 30 13.43 9.45 -11.65
N GLY A 31 13.72 8.89 -12.84
CA GLY A 31 13.64 7.45 -13.09
C GLY A 31 12.22 6.89 -13.04
N ILE A 32 11.22 7.73 -13.29
CA ILE A 32 9.80 7.37 -13.44
C ILE A 32 9.50 6.97 -14.90
N LEU A 33 10.29 7.48 -15.84
CA LEU A 33 10.36 7.05 -17.23
C LEU A 33 11.79 6.65 -17.59
N ARG A 34 11.94 5.84 -18.64
CA ARG A 34 13.25 5.43 -19.14
C ARG A 34 14.00 6.59 -19.75
N ARG A 35 15.30 6.69 -19.45
CA ARG A 35 16.23 7.65 -20.08
C ARG A 35 16.81 7.13 -21.40
N THR A 36 16.75 5.83 -21.63
CA THR A 36 17.29 5.17 -22.84
C THR A 36 16.31 4.10 -23.31
N MET A 37 16.30 3.84 -24.62
CA MET A 37 15.47 2.81 -25.24
C MET A 37 16.29 2.12 -26.34
N LYS A 38 16.19 0.80 -26.41
CA LYS A 38 16.79 0.01 -27.49
C LYS A 38 15.72 -0.31 -28.55
N CYS A 39 16.11 -0.28 -29.81
CA CYS A 39 15.26 -0.70 -30.91
C CYS A 39 15.04 -2.23 -30.84
N ALA A 40 13.79 -2.69 -30.93
CA ALA A 40 13.51 -4.12 -30.88
C ALA A 40 13.98 -4.91 -32.11
N LYS A 41 14.27 -4.23 -33.24
CA LYS A 41 14.73 -4.87 -34.48
C LYS A 41 16.25 -5.00 -34.56
N CYS A 42 17.00 -3.93 -34.28
CA CYS A 42 18.47 -3.93 -34.38
C CYS A 42 19.22 -3.77 -33.05
N ASN A 43 18.53 -3.71 -31.91
CA ASN A 43 19.11 -3.52 -30.58
C ASN A 43 20.00 -2.26 -30.40
N ARG A 44 20.02 -1.33 -31.36
CA ARG A 44 20.72 -0.04 -31.28
C ARG A 44 19.94 0.95 -30.41
N CYS A 45 20.64 1.93 -29.84
CA CYS A 45 20.03 3.01 -29.07
C CYS A 45 19.10 3.87 -29.93
N MET A 46 17.90 4.12 -29.42
CA MET A 46 16.94 5.07 -29.99
C MET A 46 17.21 6.47 -29.43
N HIS A 47 16.81 7.51 -30.18
CA HIS A 47 16.89 8.90 -29.75
C HIS A 47 15.48 9.50 -29.61
N LEU A 48 15.35 10.58 -28.84
CA LEU A 48 14.07 11.27 -28.66
C LEU A 48 13.83 12.26 -29.80
N VAL A 49 12.67 12.16 -30.42
CA VAL A 49 12.21 13.08 -31.47
C VAL A 49 10.92 13.75 -31.02
N THR A 50 10.75 15.02 -31.37
CA THR A 50 9.54 15.77 -31.10
C THR A 50 8.39 15.32 -31.99
N CYS A 51 7.20 15.19 -31.44
CA CYS A 51 6.01 14.78 -32.18
C CYS A 51 4.78 15.61 -31.77
N HIS A 52 3.72 15.55 -32.58
CA HIS A 52 2.45 16.26 -32.32
C HIS A 52 1.51 15.48 -31.38
N VAL A 53 1.81 14.21 -31.12
CA VAL A 53 1.00 13.34 -30.27
C VAL A 53 1.19 13.60 -28.76
N LYS A 54 0.36 12.93 -27.96
CA LYS A 54 0.03 13.13 -26.54
C LYS A 54 1.13 13.63 -25.58
N ASP A 55 2.36 13.11 -25.65
CA ASP A 55 3.45 13.47 -24.73
C ASP A 55 4.52 14.39 -25.36
N GLY A 56 4.37 14.70 -26.65
CA GLY A 56 5.29 15.57 -27.40
C GLY A 56 6.67 14.99 -27.72
N LEU A 57 6.98 13.75 -27.28
CA LEU A 57 8.25 13.06 -27.51
C LEU A 57 8.06 11.55 -27.77
N TRP A 58 8.74 11.02 -28.79
CA TRP A 58 8.81 9.59 -29.13
C TRP A 58 10.25 9.10 -29.22
N TRP A 59 10.48 7.83 -28.92
CA TRP A 59 11.74 7.14 -29.21
C TRP A 59 11.76 6.68 -30.66
N VAL A 60 12.77 7.08 -31.42
CA VAL A 60 12.94 6.73 -32.84
C VAL A 60 14.30 6.08 -33.06
N CYS A 61 14.32 5.00 -33.85
CA CYS A 61 15.56 4.36 -34.29
C CYS A 61 16.02 5.01 -35.60
N LYS A 62 17.32 5.30 -35.74
CA LYS A 62 17.88 5.86 -36.98
C LYS A 62 17.61 4.97 -38.21
N HIS A 63 17.74 3.65 -38.05
CA HIS A 63 17.57 2.65 -39.13
C HIS A 63 16.14 2.14 -39.29
N HIS A 64 15.29 2.30 -38.27
CA HIS A 64 13.93 1.75 -38.24
C HIS A 64 12.93 2.85 -37.87
N LYS A 65 12.87 3.91 -38.68
CA LYS A 65 12.04 5.11 -38.43
C LYS A 65 10.53 4.80 -38.39
N SER A 66 10.09 3.79 -39.14
CA SER A 66 8.70 3.33 -39.20
C SER A 66 8.19 2.60 -37.95
N SER A 67 9.06 2.30 -36.97
CA SER A 67 8.69 1.59 -35.74
C SER A 67 9.05 2.40 -34.48
N PRO A 68 8.54 3.63 -34.32
CA PRO A 68 8.81 4.44 -33.16
C PRO A 68 8.10 3.89 -31.90
N ARG A 69 8.60 4.28 -30.72
CA ARG A 69 8.05 3.84 -29.43
C ARG A 69 7.67 5.03 -28.57
N SER A 70 6.52 4.93 -27.90
CA SER A 70 6.12 5.91 -26.88
C SER A 70 7.14 5.97 -25.75
N VAL A 71 7.39 7.17 -25.22
CA VAL A 71 8.20 7.38 -24.00
C VAL A 71 7.66 6.64 -22.78
N ARG A 72 6.39 6.24 -22.80
CA ARG A 72 5.72 5.46 -21.75
C ARG A 72 6.04 3.96 -21.83
N ASN A 73 6.64 3.48 -22.93
CA ASN A 73 6.91 2.07 -23.14
C ASN A 73 7.81 1.52 -22.03
N GLY A 74 7.45 0.34 -21.49
CA GLY A 74 8.18 -0.29 -20.39
C GLY A 74 8.09 0.46 -19.05
N SER A 75 7.07 1.30 -18.86
CA SER A 75 6.71 1.95 -17.59
C SER A 75 5.28 1.59 -17.17
N ILE A 76 4.86 2.05 -15.98
CA ILE A 76 3.49 1.87 -15.48
C ILE A 76 2.43 2.64 -16.29
N PHE A 77 2.85 3.59 -17.14
CA PHE A 77 1.97 4.42 -17.96
C PHE A 77 1.74 3.85 -19.36
N ASN A 78 2.32 2.68 -19.66
CA ASN A 78 2.22 2.05 -20.97
C ASN A 78 0.75 1.86 -21.39
N LYS A 79 0.42 2.23 -22.63
CA LYS A 79 -0.94 2.20 -23.21
C LYS A 79 -2.01 3.01 -22.44
N SER A 80 -1.62 3.87 -21.50
CA SER A 80 -2.57 4.75 -20.82
C SER A 80 -2.97 5.92 -21.71
N HIS A 81 -4.27 6.23 -21.75
CA HIS A 81 -4.80 7.42 -22.42
C HIS A 81 -4.85 8.65 -21.49
N ILE A 82 -4.36 8.56 -20.26
CA ILE A 82 -4.34 9.67 -19.31
C ILE A 82 -3.04 10.46 -19.51
N THR A 83 -3.05 11.79 -19.39
CA THR A 83 -1.82 12.59 -19.53
C THR A 83 -0.85 12.28 -18.38
N LEU A 84 0.45 12.49 -18.60
CA LEU A 84 1.45 12.24 -17.56
C LEU A 84 1.29 13.19 -16.36
N ILE A 85 0.85 14.42 -16.60
CA ILE A 85 0.54 15.40 -15.53
C ILE A 85 -0.58 14.86 -14.63
N LYS A 86 -1.67 14.37 -15.22
CA LYS A 86 -2.80 13.79 -14.47
C LYS A 86 -2.40 12.52 -13.70
N TRP A 87 -1.46 11.74 -14.22
CA TRP A 87 -0.84 10.65 -13.47
C TRP A 87 -0.02 11.14 -12.27
N LEU A 88 0.76 12.22 -12.42
CA LEU A 88 1.53 12.82 -11.33
C LEU A 88 0.62 13.39 -10.24
N GLU A 89 -0.46 14.08 -10.62
CA GLU A 89 -1.54 14.53 -9.71
C GLU A 89 -2.14 13.35 -8.95
N PHE A 90 -2.52 12.30 -9.66
CA PHE A 90 -3.09 11.11 -9.05
C PHE A 90 -2.12 10.42 -8.10
N MET A 91 -0.84 10.31 -8.44
CA MET A 91 0.18 9.74 -7.57
C MET A 91 0.38 10.58 -6.30
N HIS A 92 0.36 11.91 -6.43
CA HIS A 92 0.40 12.84 -5.29
C HIS A 92 -0.80 12.60 -4.35
N ARG A 93 -2.03 12.68 -4.88
CA ARG A 93 -3.26 12.44 -4.12
C ARG A 93 -3.30 11.05 -3.48
N PHE A 94 -2.87 10.02 -4.22
CA PHE A 94 -2.79 8.65 -3.73
C PHE A 94 -1.83 8.53 -2.53
N ALA A 95 -0.70 9.23 -2.55
CA ALA A 95 0.29 9.19 -1.47
C ALA A 95 -0.14 9.95 -0.21
N GLN A 96 -0.95 11.00 -0.35
CA GLN A 96 -1.46 11.77 0.78
C GLN A 96 -2.48 10.98 1.62
N GLY A 97 -3.03 9.87 1.09
CA GLY A 97 -4.09 9.14 1.78
C GLY A 97 -5.36 9.96 2.00
N LEU A 98 -5.46 11.14 1.34
CA LEU A 98 -6.65 11.98 1.38
C LEU A 98 -7.83 11.10 1.04
N ARG A 99 -8.84 11.18 1.90
CA ARG A 99 -10.08 10.40 1.83
C ARG A 99 -10.54 10.41 0.37
N LEU A 100 -10.29 9.31 -0.35
CA LEU A 100 -10.48 9.17 -1.79
C LEU A 100 -11.96 9.27 -2.14
N LYS A 101 -12.56 10.46 -2.02
CA LYS A 101 -13.80 10.76 -2.70
C LYS A 101 -13.40 10.78 -4.17
N GLN A 102 -13.73 9.70 -4.86
CA GLN A 102 -13.55 9.61 -6.30
C GLN A 102 -14.21 10.81 -6.99
N LEU A 103 -15.28 11.34 -6.39
CA LEU A 103 -15.94 12.59 -6.78
C LEU A 103 -14.97 13.77 -6.79
N ASP A 104 -14.29 14.09 -5.69
CA ASP A 104 -13.35 15.23 -5.64
C ASP A 104 -12.28 15.14 -6.74
N MET A 105 -11.73 13.95 -7.00
CA MET A 105 -10.75 13.76 -8.08
C MET A 105 -11.35 13.87 -9.50
N ILE A 106 -12.65 13.56 -9.67
CA ILE A 106 -13.37 13.76 -10.92
C ILE A 106 -13.66 15.25 -11.11
N THR A 107 -14.11 15.95 -10.07
CA THR A 107 -14.38 17.38 -10.06
C THR A 107 -13.11 18.20 -10.30
N GLU A 108 -11.96 17.77 -9.75
CA GLU A 108 -10.62 18.33 -10.05
C GLU A 108 -10.10 17.94 -11.45
N GLY A 109 -10.88 17.18 -12.23
CA GLY A 109 -10.53 16.77 -13.59
C GLY A 109 -9.33 15.83 -13.67
N ILE A 110 -8.95 15.12 -12.59
CA ILE A 110 -7.84 14.16 -12.58
C ILE A 110 -8.15 12.97 -13.50
N ALA A 111 -9.42 12.57 -13.55
CA ALA A 111 -9.91 11.56 -14.46
C ALA A 111 -11.37 11.83 -14.82
N ALA A 112 -11.75 11.50 -16.07
CA ALA A 112 -13.11 11.66 -16.56
C ALA A 112 -14.13 10.69 -15.93
N SER A 113 -13.68 9.64 -15.21
CA SER A 113 -14.59 8.68 -14.60
C SER A 113 -13.99 7.91 -13.43
N SER A 114 -14.87 7.42 -12.55
CA SER A 114 -14.53 6.54 -11.41
C SER A 114 -13.88 5.22 -11.85
N ARG A 115 -14.26 4.70 -13.04
CA ARG A 115 -13.64 3.53 -13.67
C ARG A 115 -12.17 3.78 -13.98
N THR A 116 -11.86 4.96 -14.50
CA THR A 116 -10.49 5.37 -14.81
C THR A 116 -9.64 5.49 -13.54
N LEU A 117 -10.14 6.15 -12.50
CA LEU A 117 -9.48 6.22 -11.19
C LEU A 117 -9.21 4.84 -10.59
N THR A 118 -10.19 3.94 -10.70
CA THR A 118 -10.03 2.55 -10.23
C THR A 118 -8.93 1.82 -10.99
N ARG A 119 -8.82 2.02 -12.31
CA ARG A 119 -7.71 1.45 -13.12
C ARG A 119 -6.36 2.02 -12.69
N MET A 120 -6.27 3.34 -12.46
CA MET A 120 -5.04 3.98 -11.99
C MET A 120 -4.62 3.46 -10.61
N ALA A 121 -5.57 3.38 -9.66
CA ALA A 121 -5.34 2.82 -8.34
C ALA A 121 -4.85 1.37 -8.40
N LYS A 122 -5.45 0.54 -9.27
CA LYS A 122 -5.01 -0.85 -9.49
C LYS A 122 -3.54 -0.92 -9.94
N VAL A 123 -3.11 -0.03 -10.84
CA VAL A 123 -1.71 0.04 -11.28
C VAL A 123 -0.78 0.37 -10.11
N LEU A 124 -1.04 1.44 -9.36
CA LEU A 124 -0.19 1.84 -8.23
C LEU A 124 -0.17 0.79 -7.09
N ARG A 125 -1.31 0.17 -6.79
CA ARG A 125 -1.38 -0.93 -5.80
C ARG A 125 -0.52 -2.12 -6.19
N LYS A 126 -0.48 -2.48 -7.48
CA LYS A 126 0.40 -3.56 -7.97
C LYS A 126 1.87 -3.25 -7.68
N VAL A 127 2.29 -2.00 -7.90
CA VAL A 127 3.66 -1.53 -7.60
C VAL A 127 3.98 -1.67 -6.11
N CYS A 128 3.10 -1.14 -5.25
CA CYS A 128 3.25 -1.18 -3.79
C CYS A 128 3.33 -2.62 -3.26
N ILE A 129 2.42 -3.48 -3.74
CA ILE A 129 2.37 -4.89 -3.33
C ILE A 129 3.61 -5.65 -3.79
N ALA A 130 4.14 -5.37 -4.98
CA ALA A 130 5.38 -5.98 -5.43
C ALA A 130 6.56 -5.58 -4.52
N ALA A 131 6.61 -4.33 -4.06
CA ALA A 131 7.61 -3.88 -3.09
C ALA A 131 7.46 -4.58 -1.73
N LEU A 132 6.24 -4.69 -1.22
CA LEU A 132 5.95 -5.45 0.01
C LEU A 132 6.33 -6.93 -0.13
N LYS A 133 6.04 -7.57 -1.28
CA LYS A 133 6.44 -8.95 -1.54
C LYS A 133 7.96 -9.12 -1.47
N ARG A 134 8.74 -8.17 -2.02
CA ARG A 134 10.21 -8.17 -1.90
C ARG A 134 10.65 -8.05 -0.44
N LEU A 135 10.03 -7.17 0.35
CA LEU A 135 10.32 -7.05 1.78
C LEU A 135 10.04 -8.37 2.52
N ARG A 136 8.89 -8.99 2.26
CA ARG A 136 8.51 -10.28 2.87
C ARG A 136 9.52 -11.39 2.54
N LYS A 137 10.01 -11.47 1.30
CA LYS A 137 11.05 -12.42 0.88
C LYS A 137 12.37 -12.24 1.63
N ARG A 138 12.68 -11.03 2.10
CA ARG A 138 13.88 -10.73 2.91
C ARG A 138 13.70 -11.06 4.40
N GLY A 139 12.64 -11.76 4.79
CA GLY A 139 12.42 -12.16 6.19
C GLY A 139 11.73 -11.11 7.05
N MET A 140 10.70 -10.44 6.52
CA MET A 140 9.89 -9.47 7.27
C MET A 140 9.29 -10.08 8.54
N ARG A 141 9.81 -9.66 9.70
CA ARG A 141 9.39 -10.07 11.05
C ARG A 141 9.42 -8.87 12.00
N ILE A 142 8.64 -8.96 13.07
CA ILE A 142 8.58 -7.98 14.16
C ILE A 142 9.06 -8.59 15.48
N GLY A 143 9.21 -7.74 16.48
CA GLY A 143 9.63 -8.12 17.82
C GLY A 143 11.14 -8.33 17.91
N GLY A 144 11.54 -9.01 18.97
CA GLY A 144 12.92 -9.20 19.41
C GLY A 144 13.05 -8.80 20.88
N HIS A 145 14.28 -8.87 21.37
CA HIS A 145 14.57 -8.47 22.74
C HIS A 145 14.17 -7.00 22.98
N HIS A 146 13.55 -6.74 24.13
CA HIS A 146 13.02 -5.42 24.52
C HIS A 146 11.98 -4.81 23.55
N ARG A 147 11.29 -5.64 22.76
CA ARG A 147 10.20 -5.18 21.88
C ARG A 147 8.86 -5.71 22.36
N PHE A 148 7.84 -4.87 22.22
CA PHE A 148 6.46 -5.20 22.53
C PHE A 148 5.65 -5.39 21.24
N VAL A 149 4.89 -6.48 21.20
CA VAL A 149 3.95 -6.77 20.11
C VAL A 149 2.58 -7.02 20.70
N VAL A 150 1.61 -6.20 20.31
CA VAL A 150 0.20 -6.41 20.65
C VAL A 150 -0.41 -7.32 19.60
N ILE A 151 -1.11 -8.37 20.01
CA ILE A 151 -1.83 -9.28 19.12
C ILE A 151 -3.33 -9.25 19.41
N ASP A 152 -4.15 -9.33 18.36
CA ASP A 152 -5.61 -9.36 18.47
C ASP A 152 -6.26 -9.84 17.16
N GLU A 153 -7.50 -10.32 17.25
CA GLU A 153 -8.32 -10.75 16.11
C GLU A 153 -9.53 -9.84 15.90
N SER A 154 -9.73 -9.42 14.65
CA SER A 154 -10.77 -8.45 14.33
C SER A 154 -11.54 -8.85 13.08
N LYS A 155 -12.88 -8.78 13.17
CA LYS A 155 -13.78 -8.98 12.02
C LYS A 155 -13.83 -7.73 11.15
N PHE A 156 -13.62 -7.91 9.85
CA PHE A 156 -13.73 -6.86 8.82
C PHE A 156 -15.03 -6.98 7.99
N ALA A 157 -15.99 -7.79 8.46
CA ALA A 157 -17.34 -7.79 7.91
C ALA A 157 -18.04 -6.45 8.19
N HIS A 158 -18.88 -6.01 7.26
CA HIS A 158 -19.70 -4.81 7.47
C HIS A 158 -20.68 -5.11 8.62
N LYS A 159 -20.65 -4.34 9.72
CA LYS A 159 -21.72 -4.41 10.72
C LYS A 159 -23.00 -3.86 10.09
N GLN A 160 -24.11 -4.60 10.13
CA GLN A 160 -25.41 -4.04 9.79
C GLN A 160 -25.68 -2.81 10.67
N LYS A 161 -26.32 -1.78 10.12
CA LYS A 161 -26.76 -0.64 10.92
C LYS A 161 -27.88 -1.15 11.83
N TYR A 162 -27.72 -1.07 13.15
CA TYR A 162 -28.70 -1.53 14.15
C TYR A 162 -29.09 -3.02 14.06
N HIS A 163 -28.21 -3.91 13.56
CA HIS A 163 -28.57 -5.31 13.27
C HIS A 163 -29.77 -5.46 12.31
N ARG A 164 -30.13 -4.39 11.56
CA ARG A 164 -31.22 -4.37 10.58
C ARG A 164 -30.67 -4.14 9.17
N GLY A 165 -31.26 -4.81 8.17
CA GLY A 165 -30.94 -4.64 6.74
C GLY A 165 -30.52 -5.93 6.03
N ARG A 166 -30.57 -5.94 4.68
CA ARG A 166 -30.33 -7.13 3.84
C ARG A 166 -28.98 -7.80 4.15
N CYS A 167 -29.02 -9.04 4.63
CA CYS A 167 -27.94 -10.02 4.47
C CYS A 167 -27.88 -10.40 2.99
N GLY A 168 -27.32 -9.54 2.15
CA GLY A 168 -27.17 -9.87 0.74
C GLY A 168 -26.22 -11.06 0.61
N ASN A 169 -26.66 -12.11 -0.10
CA ASN A 169 -25.88 -13.31 -0.48
C ASN A 169 -24.53 -12.98 -1.15
N THR A 170 -24.30 -11.72 -1.50
CA THR A 170 -23.07 -11.17 -2.10
C THR A 170 -21.92 -10.95 -1.11
N TRP A 171 -22.17 -10.99 0.21
CA TRP A 171 -21.14 -10.78 1.24
C TRP A 171 -20.56 -12.10 1.76
N HIS A 172 -19.74 -12.76 0.94
CA HIS A 172 -19.07 -14.05 1.24
C HIS A 172 -17.96 -13.99 2.32
N ARG A 173 -18.09 -13.11 3.32
CA ARG A 173 -17.09 -12.88 4.37
C ARG A 173 -17.44 -13.46 5.72
N GLU A 174 -18.60 -14.10 5.83
CA GLU A 174 -19.28 -14.40 7.09
C GLU A 174 -18.45 -15.19 8.12
N ARG A 175 -17.25 -15.66 7.79
CA ARG A 175 -16.39 -16.45 8.69
C ARG A 175 -14.92 -16.04 8.74
N GLN A 176 -14.51 -14.93 8.12
CA GLN A 176 -13.08 -14.58 8.04
C GLN A 176 -12.66 -13.53 9.07
N TRP A 177 -11.61 -13.86 9.82
CA TRP A 177 -10.98 -12.98 10.79
C TRP A 177 -9.68 -12.42 10.23
N VAL A 178 -9.32 -11.22 10.68
CA VAL A 178 -7.97 -10.68 10.49
C VAL A 178 -7.24 -10.77 11.81
N PHE A 179 -6.21 -11.60 11.85
CA PHE A 179 -5.26 -11.64 12.95
C PHE A 179 -4.21 -10.55 12.75
N GLY A 180 -4.14 -9.61 13.68
CA GLY A 180 -3.19 -8.51 13.69
C GLY A 180 -2.09 -8.78 14.70
N MET A 181 -0.85 -8.59 14.27
CA MET A 181 0.31 -8.52 15.16
C MET A 181 0.93 -7.14 14.94
N LEU A 182 0.86 -6.29 15.95
CA LEU A 182 1.26 -4.89 15.88
C LEU A 182 2.44 -4.65 16.80
N GLU A 183 3.61 -4.41 16.21
CA GLU A 183 4.73 -3.89 16.99
C GLU A 183 4.60 -2.38 17.18
N VAL A 184 4.85 -1.95 18.41
CA VAL A 184 4.74 -0.59 18.89
C VAL A 184 6.12 -0.17 19.40
N ASP A 185 6.64 0.93 18.85
CA ASP A 185 7.92 1.51 19.26
C ASP A 185 7.83 3.04 19.15
N GLY A 186 7.59 3.73 20.26
CA GLY A 186 7.25 5.16 20.25
C GLY A 186 6.08 5.44 19.30
N ASN A 187 6.31 6.28 18.29
CA ASN A 187 5.34 6.59 17.21
C ASN A 187 5.35 5.59 16.04
N SER A 188 6.31 4.67 16.00
CA SER A 188 6.40 3.64 14.96
C SER A 188 5.36 2.55 15.18
N ARG A 189 4.68 2.17 14.09
CA ARG A 189 3.70 1.09 14.06
C ARG A 189 4.04 0.16 12.92
N ARG A 190 4.35 -1.11 13.24
CA ARG A 190 4.68 -2.15 12.25
C ARG A 190 3.64 -3.28 12.31
N PRO A 191 2.52 -3.15 11.57
CA PRO A 191 1.49 -4.18 11.55
C PRO A 191 1.88 -5.35 10.65
N ILE A 192 1.55 -6.56 11.08
CA ILE A 192 1.47 -7.76 10.24
C ILE A 192 0.03 -8.25 10.32
N LEU A 193 -0.68 -8.23 9.19
CA LEU A 193 -2.11 -8.49 9.11
C LEU A 193 -2.36 -9.77 8.30
N ARG A 194 -2.96 -10.77 8.92
CA ARG A 194 -3.19 -12.09 8.30
C ARG A 194 -4.65 -12.43 8.34
N LEU A 195 -5.21 -12.70 7.17
CA LEU A 195 -6.53 -13.29 7.05
C LEU A 195 -6.44 -14.75 7.52
N VAL A 196 -7.30 -15.13 8.47
CA VAL A 196 -7.41 -16.48 9.03
C VAL A 196 -8.85 -16.96 8.93
N ARG A 197 -9.03 -18.26 8.66
CA ARG A 197 -10.34 -18.91 8.55
C ARG A 197 -10.86 -19.33 9.92
N ASP A 198 -9.97 -19.84 10.74
CA ASP A 198 -10.22 -20.22 12.12
C ASP A 198 -9.31 -19.45 13.07
N ARG A 199 -9.67 -19.58 14.34
CA ARG A 199 -9.07 -18.93 15.50
C ARG A 199 -8.47 -19.98 16.44
N THR A 200 -8.08 -21.13 15.90
CA THR A 200 -7.51 -22.21 16.71
C THR A 200 -6.14 -21.81 17.22
N ARG A 201 -5.78 -22.35 18.38
CA ARG A 201 -4.45 -22.16 18.99
C ARG A 201 -3.33 -22.50 17.99
N GLN A 202 -3.44 -23.62 17.29
CA GLN A 202 -2.43 -24.07 16.33
C GLN A 202 -2.23 -23.06 15.19
N THR A 203 -3.32 -22.56 14.61
CA THR A 203 -3.27 -21.55 13.55
C THR A 203 -2.56 -20.29 14.02
N LEU A 204 -2.95 -19.77 15.19
CA LEU A 204 -2.47 -18.47 15.69
C LEU A 204 -1.03 -18.53 16.18
N ILE A 205 -0.67 -19.55 16.98
CA ILE A 205 0.71 -19.80 17.39
C ILE A 205 1.60 -20.00 16.16
N GLY A 206 1.12 -20.73 15.14
CA GLY A 206 1.83 -20.89 13.88
C GLY A 206 2.11 -19.56 13.15
N LYS A 207 1.17 -18.58 13.21
CA LYS A 207 1.41 -17.23 12.67
C LYS A 207 2.38 -16.43 13.53
N ILE A 208 2.23 -16.49 14.85
CA ILE A 208 3.12 -15.83 15.82
C ILE A 208 4.57 -16.27 15.58
N ARG A 209 4.85 -17.58 15.58
CA ARG A 209 6.19 -18.14 15.37
C ARG A 209 6.81 -17.70 14.05
N ARG A 210 6.00 -17.63 12.98
CA ARG A 210 6.45 -17.21 11.66
C ARG A 210 6.81 -15.73 11.57
N HIS A 211 6.11 -14.87 12.32
CA HIS A 211 6.14 -13.43 12.09
C HIS A 211 6.75 -12.62 13.26
N ILE A 212 6.76 -13.17 14.47
CA ILE A 212 7.29 -12.56 15.68
C ILE A 212 8.58 -13.29 16.07
N ARG A 213 9.65 -12.54 16.34
CA ARG A 213 10.95 -13.09 16.77
C ARG A 213 10.84 -13.61 18.22
N PRO A 214 11.57 -14.67 18.59
CA PRO A 214 11.67 -15.09 20.00
C PRO A 214 12.19 -13.94 20.89
N ARG A 215 12.02 -14.09 22.21
CA ARG A 215 12.34 -13.08 23.25
C ARG A 215 11.55 -11.77 23.13
N THR A 216 10.41 -11.81 22.43
CA THR A 216 9.46 -10.69 22.34
C THR A 216 8.48 -10.73 23.49
N SER A 217 8.12 -9.56 24.01
CA SER A 217 7.01 -9.38 24.94
C SER A 217 5.70 -9.23 24.17
N ILE A 218 4.83 -10.22 24.26
CA ILE A 218 3.53 -10.24 23.57
C ILE A 218 2.43 -9.77 24.53
N LEU A 219 1.68 -8.76 24.11
CA LEU A 219 0.47 -8.29 24.77
C LEU A 219 -0.76 -8.85 24.08
N THR A 220 -1.68 -9.40 24.85
CA THR A 220 -2.92 -10.02 24.37
C THR A 220 -4.04 -9.78 25.38
N ASP A 221 -5.29 -9.63 24.91
CA ASP A 221 -6.46 -9.83 25.79
C ASP A 221 -6.44 -11.29 26.28
N GLU A 222 -6.99 -11.62 27.45
CA GLU A 222 -6.86 -12.91 28.16
C GLU A 222 -7.50 -14.13 27.44
N TRP A 223 -7.22 -14.31 26.17
CA TRP A 223 -7.78 -15.38 25.41
C TRP A 223 -7.13 -16.71 25.79
N ARG A 224 -7.97 -17.65 26.25
CA ARG A 224 -7.60 -19.00 26.71
C ARG A 224 -6.71 -19.76 25.71
N ALA A 225 -6.76 -19.42 24.43
CA ALA A 225 -5.88 -20.01 23.41
C ALA A 225 -4.39 -19.74 23.69
N TYR A 226 -4.04 -18.59 24.28
CA TYR A 226 -2.66 -18.16 24.50
C TYR A 226 -2.09 -18.48 25.89
N LYS A 227 -2.97 -18.61 26.90
CA LYS A 227 -2.58 -18.79 28.31
C LYS A 227 -1.58 -19.95 28.49
N GLY A 228 -0.37 -19.64 28.94
CA GLY A 228 0.70 -20.61 29.25
C GLY A 228 1.36 -21.28 28.04
N GLN A 229 1.03 -20.88 26.81
CA GLN A 229 1.56 -21.51 25.59
C GLN A 229 2.71 -20.70 24.97
N LEU A 230 2.65 -19.37 25.06
CA LEU A 230 3.63 -18.50 24.41
C LEU A 230 5.02 -18.62 25.06
N ALA A 231 5.09 -18.82 26.37
CA ALA A 231 6.33 -19.07 27.10
C ALA A 231 7.11 -20.26 26.55
N LYS A 232 6.43 -21.35 26.16
CA LYS A 232 7.05 -22.56 25.57
C LYS A 232 7.78 -22.30 24.26
N TYR A 233 7.47 -21.20 23.58
CA TYR A 233 8.11 -20.80 22.33
C TYR A 233 9.07 -19.61 22.50
N GLY A 234 9.45 -19.29 23.74
CA GLY A 234 10.40 -18.25 24.08
C GLY A 234 9.84 -16.83 24.01
N TYR A 235 8.54 -16.64 24.22
CA TYR A 235 7.91 -15.32 24.29
C TYR A 235 7.59 -14.94 25.74
N GLY A 236 7.89 -13.70 26.11
CA GLY A 236 7.32 -13.11 27.32
C GLY A 236 5.85 -12.82 27.07
N GLN A 237 4.97 -13.16 28.01
CA GLN A 237 3.54 -12.95 27.86
C GLN A 237 3.04 -11.98 28.92
N TYR A 238 2.37 -10.92 28.46
CA TYR A 238 1.65 -9.97 29.31
C TYR A 238 0.20 -9.98 28.85
N SER A 239 -0.73 -10.19 29.78
CA SER A 239 -2.16 -10.27 29.46
C SER A 239 -2.93 -9.17 30.18
N VAL A 240 -3.98 -8.67 29.54
CA VAL A 240 -4.89 -7.67 30.10
C VAL A 240 -6.28 -8.27 30.14
N CYS A 241 -6.88 -8.32 31.32
CA CYS A 241 -8.25 -8.81 31.50
C CYS A 241 -9.24 -7.68 31.19
N HIS A 242 -9.82 -7.63 29.98
CA HIS A 242 -10.81 -6.60 29.64
C HIS A 242 -12.11 -6.68 30.46
N LYS A 243 -12.34 -7.75 31.23
CA LYS A 243 -13.46 -7.82 32.19
C LYS A 243 -13.19 -7.06 33.50
N LYS A 244 -11.92 -6.84 33.84
CA LYS A 244 -11.52 -6.26 35.12
C LYS A 244 -10.90 -4.87 34.96
N ASN A 245 -10.02 -4.68 33.96
CA ASN A 245 -9.28 -3.43 33.77
C ASN A 245 -8.97 -3.14 32.29
N PHE A 246 -8.95 -1.85 31.91
CA PHE A 246 -8.50 -1.40 30.57
C PHE A 246 -6.98 -1.36 30.44
N VAL A 247 -6.28 -1.24 31.58
CA VAL A 247 -4.82 -1.29 31.71
C VAL A 247 -4.52 -2.27 32.84
N ASN A 248 -3.61 -3.21 32.63
CA ASN A 248 -3.12 -4.05 33.72
C ASN A 248 -2.39 -3.15 34.73
N GLN A 249 -2.90 -3.05 35.96
CA GLN A 249 -2.37 -2.13 36.98
C GLN A 249 -0.97 -2.50 37.45
N GLU A 250 -0.60 -3.78 37.40
CA GLU A 250 0.71 -4.28 37.83
C GLU A 250 1.77 -4.14 36.72
N THR A 251 1.37 -4.38 35.46
CA THR A 251 2.33 -4.41 34.34
C THR A 251 2.24 -3.22 33.40
N GLY A 252 1.27 -2.31 33.59
CA GLY A 252 0.94 -1.20 32.68
C GLY A 252 0.47 -1.64 31.27
N ALA A 253 0.22 -2.93 31.07
CA ALA A 253 -0.08 -3.48 29.74
C ALA A 253 -1.48 -3.06 29.27
N HIS A 254 -1.61 -2.67 28.00
CA HIS A 254 -2.91 -2.36 27.39
C HIS A 254 -2.93 -2.71 25.90
N THR A 255 -4.10 -3.05 25.37
CA THR A 255 -4.32 -3.38 23.94
C THR A 255 -4.74 -2.17 23.10
N HIS A 256 -4.89 -0.98 23.71
CA HIS A 256 -5.39 0.24 23.05
C HIS A 256 -4.73 0.56 21.70
N HIS A 257 -3.44 0.25 21.54
CA HIS A 257 -2.73 0.47 20.28
C HIS A 257 -3.29 -0.35 19.12
N ILE A 258 -3.63 -1.63 19.34
CA ILE A 258 -4.18 -2.46 18.27
C ILE A 258 -5.66 -2.16 18.03
N GLU A 259 -6.41 -1.81 19.07
CA GLU A 259 -7.82 -1.37 18.94
C GLU A 259 -7.94 -0.10 18.10
N ARG A 260 -7.12 0.92 18.41
CA ARG A 260 -7.04 2.15 17.61
C ARG A 260 -6.59 1.87 16.18
N ALA A 261 -5.63 0.95 16.02
CA ALA A 261 -5.20 0.52 14.69
C ALA A 261 -6.36 -0.15 13.93
N TRP A 262 -7.16 -1.00 14.58
CA TRP A 262 -8.32 -1.62 13.95
C TRP A 262 -9.36 -0.62 13.50
N GLN A 263 -9.66 0.40 14.31
CA GLN A 263 -10.57 1.46 13.92
C GLN A 263 -10.10 2.14 12.63
N ASN A 264 -8.82 2.54 12.58
CA ASN A 264 -8.22 3.18 11.40
C ASN A 264 -8.23 2.27 10.17
N TYR A 265 -7.81 1.01 10.32
CA TYR A 265 -7.75 0.04 9.23
C TYR A 265 -9.15 -0.27 8.69
N LYS A 266 -10.15 -0.44 9.56
CA LYS A 266 -11.55 -0.65 9.14
C LYS A 266 -12.09 0.55 8.39
N LEU A 267 -11.86 1.77 8.87
CA LEU A 267 -12.29 2.98 8.18
C LEU A 267 -11.67 3.10 6.78
N GLU A 268 -10.36 2.83 6.63
CA GLU A 268 -9.69 2.85 5.32
C GLU A 268 -10.29 1.80 4.37
N VAL A 269 -10.60 0.63 4.90
CA VAL A 269 -11.13 -0.51 4.16
C VAL A 269 -12.61 -0.28 3.76
N TRP A 270 -13.45 0.24 4.66
CA TRP A 270 -14.88 0.47 4.41
C TRP A 270 -15.15 1.63 3.46
N ARG A 271 -14.28 2.65 3.44
CA ARG A 271 -14.34 3.73 2.44
C ARG A 271 -14.24 3.20 1.01
N GLN A 272 -13.61 2.05 0.82
CA GLN A 272 -13.45 1.42 -0.48
C GLN A 272 -14.68 0.53 -0.74
N ARG A 273 -15.80 1.16 -1.17
CA ARG A 273 -17.14 0.59 -1.38
C ARG A 273 -17.23 -0.71 -2.25
N GLY A 274 -16.12 -1.18 -2.82
CA GLY A 274 -15.96 -2.44 -3.57
C GLY A 274 -15.31 -3.59 -2.78
N ASN A 275 -15.13 -3.43 -1.47
CA ASN A 275 -14.51 -4.43 -0.61
C ASN A 275 -15.53 -5.52 -0.22
N ARG A 276 -15.90 -6.38 -1.17
CA ARG A 276 -16.92 -7.45 -0.99
C ARG A 276 -16.32 -8.86 -0.90
N THR A 277 -15.13 -9.09 -1.44
CA THR A 277 -14.48 -10.41 -1.47
C THR A 277 -13.30 -10.54 -0.49
N PRO A 278 -12.93 -11.77 -0.08
CA PRO A 278 -11.69 -12.05 0.66
C PRO A 278 -10.41 -11.56 -0.04
N GLU A 279 -10.36 -11.67 -1.36
CA GLU A 279 -9.23 -11.30 -2.20
C GLU A 279 -9.01 -9.80 -2.18
N SER A 280 -10.11 -9.04 -2.24
CA SER A 280 -10.10 -7.59 -2.08
C SER A 280 -9.58 -7.20 -0.69
N LEU A 281 -10.08 -7.86 0.37
CA LEU A 281 -9.61 -7.61 1.74
C LEU A 281 -8.10 -7.90 1.87
N LYS A 282 -7.61 -9.03 1.37
CA LYS A 282 -6.17 -9.35 1.32
C LYS A 282 -5.36 -8.26 0.62
N LEU A 283 -5.90 -7.65 -0.44
CA LEU A 283 -5.26 -6.54 -1.16
C LEU A 283 -5.15 -5.30 -0.27
N HIS A 284 -6.22 -4.92 0.43
CA HIS A 284 -6.22 -3.76 1.32
C HIS A 284 -5.28 -3.95 2.51
N LEU A 285 -5.29 -5.13 3.15
CA LEU A 285 -4.36 -5.44 4.24
C LEU A 285 -2.89 -5.30 3.79
N LYS A 286 -2.57 -5.72 2.56
CA LYS A 286 -1.24 -5.51 1.98
C LYS A 286 -0.92 -4.03 1.74
N MET A 287 -1.91 -3.22 1.37
CA MET A 287 -1.70 -1.78 1.20
C MET A 287 -1.41 -1.09 2.54
N ILE A 288 -2.16 -1.45 3.59
CA ILE A 288 -1.91 -0.98 4.97
C ILE A 288 -0.50 -1.38 5.41
N GLU A 289 -0.11 -2.65 5.25
CA GLU A 289 1.26 -3.08 5.57
C GLU A 289 2.31 -2.31 4.76
N TRP A 290 2.13 -2.13 3.44
CA TRP A 290 3.07 -1.35 2.64
C TRP A 290 3.20 0.08 3.16
N HIS A 291 2.09 0.73 3.50
CA HIS A 291 2.08 2.10 4.01
C HIS A 291 2.90 2.22 5.29
N HIS A 292 2.66 1.37 6.29
CA HIS A 292 3.36 1.42 7.57
C HIS A 292 4.82 0.95 7.49
N TRP A 293 5.11 -0.12 6.74
CA TRP A 293 6.47 -0.68 6.68
C TRP A 293 7.41 0.09 5.77
N LEU A 294 6.90 0.61 4.66
CA LEU A 294 7.71 1.16 3.59
C LEU A 294 7.39 2.63 3.34
N GLY A 295 6.11 3.02 3.38
CA GLY A 295 5.65 4.37 3.07
C GLY A 295 6.08 5.41 4.10
N VAL A 296 5.54 5.31 5.32
CA VAL A 296 5.75 6.28 6.42
C VAL A 296 7.22 6.40 6.81
N ARG A 297 7.97 5.30 6.70
CA ARG A 297 9.40 5.23 7.10
C ARG A 297 10.37 5.75 6.05
N HIS A 298 9.89 6.13 4.87
CA HIS A 298 10.76 6.62 3.81
C HIS A 298 11.12 8.09 4.07
N TYR A 299 12.39 8.46 3.91
CA TYR A 299 12.90 9.81 4.17
C TYR A 299 12.19 10.92 3.37
N ASN A 300 11.70 10.61 2.17
CA ASN A 300 10.86 11.52 1.36
C ASN A 300 9.34 11.27 1.52
N GLY A 301 8.93 10.67 2.64
CA GLY A 301 7.55 10.27 2.92
C GLY A 301 6.97 9.23 1.94
N VAL A 302 5.65 9.05 2.02
CA VAL A 302 4.91 8.02 1.27
C VAL A 302 5.01 8.23 -0.24
N LEU A 303 4.98 9.48 -0.71
CA LEU A 303 5.13 9.80 -2.13
C LEU A 303 6.52 9.43 -2.64
N GLY A 304 7.56 9.81 -1.90
CA GLY A 304 8.93 9.43 -2.24
C GLY A 304 9.10 7.91 -2.29
N ARG A 305 8.45 7.19 -1.36
CA ARG A 305 8.43 5.73 -1.39
C ARG A 305 7.76 5.18 -2.64
N LEU A 306 6.60 5.72 -2.99
CA LEU A 306 5.85 5.33 -4.18
C LEU A 306 6.71 5.48 -5.44
N PHE A 307 7.42 6.60 -5.59
CA PHE A 307 8.30 6.84 -6.73
C PHE A 307 9.48 5.88 -6.76
N HIS A 308 10.11 5.61 -5.61
CA HIS A 308 11.15 4.59 -5.50
C HIS A 308 10.63 3.22 -5.98
N ASP A 309 9.44 2.83 -5.55
CA ASP A 309 8.85 1.54 -5.93
C ASP A 309 8.44 1.49 -7.41
N VAL A 310 8.01 2.62 -8.00
CA VAL A 310 7.75 2.74 -9.45
C VAL A 310 9.05 2.60 -10.25
N LYS A 311 10.13 3.28 -9.83
CA LYS A 311 11.45 3.17 -10.46
C LYS A 311 11.92 1.71 -10.52
N LYS A 312 11.70 0.93 -9.44
CA LYS A 312 12.02 -0.51 -9.38
C LYS A 312 11.20 -1.39 -10.33
N GLN A 313 10.11 -0.89 -10.93
CA GLN A 313 9.31 -1.63 -11.93
C GLN A 313 9.74 -1.37 -13.37
N ILE A 314 10.53 -0.32 -13.58
CA ILE A 314 11.11 -0.03 -14.89
C ILE A 314 12.33 -0.93 -15.02
N LYS A 315 12.17 -2.02 -15.78
CA LYS A 315 13.22 -3.01 -16.05
C LYS A 315 14.18 -2.56 -17.12
#